data_AF-A0AAD3AP67-F1
#
_entry.id   AF-A0AAD3AP67-F1
#
_cell.length_a   1.000
_cell.length_b   1.000
_cell.length_c   1.000
_cell.angle_alpha   90.00
_cell.angle_beta   90.00
_cell.angle_gamma   90.00
#
_symmetry.space_group_name_H-M   'P 1'
#
loop_
_entity.id
_entity.type
_entity.pdbx_description
1 polymer ?
#
loop_
_entity_poly.entity_id
_entity_poly.type
_entity_poly.pdbx_seq_one_letter_code
_entity_poly.pdbx_strand_id
1 'polypeptide(L)' 'MLDLAGGLLPIELRTLDAIHLATAQRLGMDLGRLCTYDDRMRDAAEALGMAVIAPS' A
#
# COMPACT_ATOMS: atom_id res chain seq x y z
N MET A 1 -1.81 16.18 1.03
CA MET A 1 -0.88 15.04 1.29
C MET A 1 -1.52 14.00 2.20
N LEU A 2 -2.39 14.40 3.15
CA LEU A 2 -3.12 13.50 4.05
C LEU A 2 -4.42 12.92 3.45
N ASP A 3 -4.99 13.56 2.42
CA ASP A 3 -6.31 13.17 1.90
C ASP A 3 -6.35 11.79 1.23
N LEU A 4 -5.27 11.36 0.56
CA LEU A 4 -5.20 10.03 -0.05
C LEU A 4 -5.13 8.91 1.00
N ALA A 5 -4.49 9.17 2.15
CA ALA A 5 -4.32 8.19 3.21
C ALA A 5 -5.63 7.95 3.98
N GLY A 6 -6.51 8.96 4.09
CA GLY A 6 -7.77 8.88 4.83
C GLY A 6 -8.89 8.09 4.13
N GLY A 7 -8.74 7.77 2.84
CA GLY A 7 -9.75 7.03 2.06
C GLY A 7 -9.51 5.52 1.96
N LEU A 8 -8.43 5.01 2.54
CA LEU A 8 -8.05 3.59 2.46
C LEU A 8 -8.77 2.81 3.57
N LEU A 9 -9.90 2.19 3.23
CA LEU A 9 -10.44 1.06 3.98
C LEU A 9 -9.68 -0.22 3.57
N PRO A 10 -9.41 -1.17 4.49
CA PRO A 10 -10.04 -1.32 5.81
C PRO A 10 -9.40 -0.46 6.88
N ILE A 11 -10.21 -0.09 7.88
CA ILE A 11 -9.92 0.79 9.04
C ILE A 11 -8.80 0.27 9.98
N GLU A 12 -8.21 -0.86 9.59
CA GLU A 12 -7.20 -1.64 10.30
C GLU A 12 -5.80 -1.42 9.71
N LEU A 13 -5.66 -0.79 8.55
CA LEU A 13 -4.37 -0.27 8.10
C LEU A 13 -3.95 0.77 9.12
N ARG A 14 -2.95 0.44 9.96
CA ARG A 14 -2.40 1.42 10.89
C ARG A 14 -1.94 2.61 10.05
N THR A 15 -1.96 3.82 10.61
CA THR A 15 -1.63 5.06 9.88
C THR A 15 -0.33 4.98 9.07
N LEU A 16 0.60 4.11 9.47
CA LEU A 16 1.82 3.79 8.74
C LEU A 16 1.56 3.15 7.37
N ASP A 17 0.69 2.15 7.27
CA ASP A 17 0.40 1.43 6.01
C ASP A 17 -0.26 2.36 4.99
N ALA A 18 -1.17 3.22 5.45
CA ALA A 18 -1.86 4.18 4.60
C ALA A 18 -0.88 5.18 3.93
N ILE A 19 0.16 5.62 4.64
CA ILE A 19 1.20 6.52 4.08
C ILE A 19 2.06 5.77 3.06
N HIS A 20 2.44 4.51 3.34
CA HIS A 20 3.23 3.69 2.41
C HIS A 20 2.45 3.43 1.12
N LEU A 21 1.18 3.04 1.23
CA LEU A 21 0.30 2.80 0.10
C LEU A 21 0.03 4.09 -0.70
N ALA A 22 -0.20 5.23 -0.02
CA ALA A 22 -0.38 6.52 -0.69
C ALA A 22 0.89 6.97 -1.44
N THR A 23 2.07 6.70 -0.87
CA THR A 23 3.35 7.01 -1.52
C THR A 23 3.58 6.09 -2.73
N ALA A 24 3.31 4.80 -2.57
CA ALA A 24 3.42 3.81 -3.64
C ALA A 24 2.47 4.13 -4.81
N GLN A 25 1.22 4.48 -4.51
CA GLN A 25 0.25 4.94 -5.51
C GLN A 25 0.69 6.19 -6.26
N ARG A 26 1.36 7.14 -5.58
CA ARG A 26 1.88 8.36 -6.22
C ARG A 26 3.01 8.09 -7.21
N LEU A 27 3.77 7.01 -7.02
CA LEU A 27 4.78 6.57 -7.98
C LEU A 27 4.12 5.93 -9.21
N GLY A 28 2.93 5.32 -9.05
CA GLY A 28 2.16 4.76 -10.17
C GLY A 28 2.99 3.77 -10.97
N MET A 29 3.17 4.04 -12.27
CA MET A 29 3.94 3.17 -13.16
C MET A 29 5.43 3.10 -12.82
N ASP A 30 5.97 4.08 -12.09
CA ASP A 30 7.39 4.12 -11.71
C ASP A 30 7.70 3.25 -10.48
N LEU A 31 6.67 2.76 -9.76
CA LEU A 31 6.84 1.95 -8.54
C LEU A 31 7.54 0.62 -8.80
N GLY A 32 7.34 0.03 -9.99
CA GLY A 32 7.82 -1.31 -10.34
C GLY A 32 7.12 -2.43 -9.55
N ARG A 33 7.35 -2.51 -8.23
CA ARG A 33 6.71 -3.45 -7.29
C ARG A 33 6.83 -2.97 -5.84
N LEU A 34 5.79 -3.18 -5.04
CA LEU A 34 5.85 -3.01 -3.59
C LEU A 34 6.45 -4.27 -2.96
N CYS A 35 7.47 -4.12 -2.10
CA CYS A 35 8.02 -5.24 -1.34
C CYS A 35 7.60 -5.12 0.13
N THR A 36 6.99 -6.15 0.69
CA THR A 36 6.58 -6.16 2.10
C THR A 36 6.55 -7.59 2.67
N TYR A 37 6.97 -7.74 3.93
CA TYR A 37 6.79 -8.99 4.69
C TYR A 37 5.47 -9.01 5.46
N ASP A 38 4.77 -7.88 5.53
CA ASP A 38 3.50 -7.77 6.24
C ASP A 38 2.35 -8.21 5.33
N ASP A 39 1.68 -9.30 5.73
CA ASP A 39 0.56 -9.88 4.98
C ASP A 39 -0.58 -8.88 4.78
N ARG A 40 -0.85 -8.01 5.76
CA ARG A 40 -1.94 -7.02 5.67
C ARG A 40 -1.61 -5.93 4.66
N MET A 41 -0.35 -5.48 4.62
CA MET A 41 0.13 -4.53 3.62
C MET A 41 0.13 -5.16 2.22
N ARG A 42 0.48 -6.45 2.10
CA ARG A 42 0.35 -7.18 0.82
C ARG A 42 -1.10 -7.13 0.35
N ASP A 43 -2.03 -7.59 1.18
CA ASP A 43 -3.45 -7.70 0.81
C ASP A 43 -4.03 -6.32 0.44
N ALA A 44 -3.69 -5.26 1.17
CA ALA A 44 -4.13 -3.91 0.87
C ALA A 44 -3.52 -3.35 -0.43
N ALA A 45 -2.24 -3.65 -0.71
CA ALA A 45 -1.59 -3.20 -1.94
C ALA A 45 -2.13 -3.91 -3.17
N GLU A 46 -2.40 -5.20 -3.07
CA GLU A 46 -3.05 -5.99 -4.12
C GLU A 46 -4.48 -5.50 -4.39
N ALA A 47 -5.25 -5.16 -3.34
CA ALA A 47 -6.58 -4.57 -3.49
C ALA A 47 -6.56 -3.21 -4.22
N LEU A 48 -5.44 -2.50 -4.19
CA LEU A 48 -5.21 -1.25 -4.92
C LEU A 48 -4.62 -1.47 -6.33
N GLY A 49 -4.46 -2.72 -6.77
CA GLY A 49 -3.94 -3.07 -8.09
C GLY A 49 -2.43 -2.96 -8.24
N MET A 50 -1.69 -2.82 -7.14
CA MET A 50 -0.23 -2.78 -7.19
C MET A 50 0.36 -4.19 -7.31
N ALA A 51 1.46 -4.31 -8.04
CA ALA A 51 2.25 -5.54 -8.03
C ALA A 51 3.05 -5.63 -6.71
N VAL A 52 3.00 -6.77 -6.03
CA VAL A 52 3.65 -6.99 -4.72
C VAL A 52 4.66 -8.15 -4.78
N ILE A 53 5.76 -8.06 -4.01
CA ILE A 53 6.62 -9.18 -3.62
C ILE A 53 6.56 -9.30 -2.10
N ALA A 54 6.20 -10.49 -1.61
CA ALA A 54 6.20 -10.79 -0.19
C ALA A 54 7.05 -12.02 0.10
N PRO A 55 8.30 -11.84 0.56
CA PRO A 55 9.16 -12.97 0.93
C PRO A 55 8.68 -13.59 2.26
N SER A 56 8.95 -14.89 2.42
CA SER A 56 8.62 -15.70 3.61
C SER A 56 9.66 -15.58 4.71
#